data_AF-A0A960QAG6-F1
#
_entry.id   AF-A0A960QAG6-F1
#
_cell.length_a   1.000
_cell.length_b   1.000
_cell.length_c   1.000
_cell.angle_alpha   90.00
_cell.angle_beta   90.00
_cell.angle_gamma   90.00
#
_symmetry.space_group_name_H-M   'P 1'
#
loop_
_entity.id
_entity.type
_entity.pdbx_description
1 polymer ?
#
loop_
_entity_poly.entity_id
_entity_poly.type
_entity_poly.pdbx_seq_one_letter_code
_entity_poly.pdbx_strand_id
1 'polypeptide(L)'
;EAVEVAADRVLLLTGYAQDPTLFQTLGLELEGPGLRPRLDEATMESSVPGVYVAGTAVAGTQLGGVKHFIETSHVHVERIVAHLAGHRSAAAAPTYELPES
;
A
#
# COMPACT_ATOMS: atom_id res chain seq x y z
N GLU A 1 -27.98 14.20 -18.62
CA GLU A 1 -27.72 15.31 -19.56
C GLU A 1 -26.48 16.05 -19.09
N ALA A 2 -25.65 16.56 -20.00
CA ALA A 2 -24.44 17.31 -19.63
C ALA A 2 -24.79 18.76 -19.29
N VAL A 3 -24.12 19.35 -18.29
CA VAL A 3 -24.32 20.74 -17.85
C VAL A 3 -23.00 21.50 -17.99
N GLU A 4 -23.04 22.67 -18.61
CA GLU A 4 -21.90 23.56 -18.76
C GLU A 4 -21.95 24.68 -17.71
N VAL A 5 -20.83 24.92 -17.02
CA VAL A 5 -20.67 25.97 -16.00
C VAL A 5 -19.34 26.68 -16.25
N ALA A 6 -19.34 28.01 -16.27
CA ALA A 6 -18.12 28.79 -16.42
C ALA A 6 -17.22 28.65 -15.18
N ALA A 7 -15.94 28.34 -15.39
CA ALA A 7 -14.95 28.23 -14.32
C ALA A 7 -13.58 28.76 -14.78
N ASP A 8 -12.96 29.63 -13.99
CA ASP A 8 -11.60 30.12 -14.29
C ASP A 8 -10.54 29.06 -14.02
N ARG A 9 -10.74 28.24 -12.97
CA ARG A 9 -9.82 27.17 -12.54
C ARG A 9 -10.62 26.00 -11.97
N VAL A 10 -10.06 24.79 -12.08
CA VAL A 10 -10.65 23.55 -11.56
C VAL A 10 -9.60 22.82 -10.73
N LEU A 11 -9.99 22.36 -9.53
CA LEU A 11 -9.20 21.47 -8.69
C LEU A 11 -9.86 20.09 -8.67
N LEU A 12 -9.17 19.08 -9.19
CA LEU A 12 -9.65 17.70 -9.18
C LEU A 12 -9.15 16.99 -7.92
N LEU A 13 -9.98 17.00 -6.87
CA LEU A 13 -9.69 16.37 -5.58
C LEU A 13 -10.33 14.97 -5.48
N THR A 14 -10.20 14.17 -6.54
CA THR A 14 -10.86 12.85 -6.68
C THR A 14 -10.05 11.70 -6.08
N GLY A 15 -9.02 12.00 -5.30
CA GLY A 15 -8.10 11.01 -4.73
C GLY A 15 -7.01 10.56 -5.71
N TYR A 16 -6.38 9.43 -5.38
CA TYR A 16 -5.24 8.88 -6.10
C TYR A 16 -5.48 7.40 -6.43
N ALA A 17 -4.93 6.97 -7.56
CA ALA A 17 -4.79 5.55 -7.90
C ALA A 17 -3.30 5.21 -7.94
N GLN A 18 -2.95 4.06 -7.38
CA GLN A 18 -1.57 3.58 -7.43
C GLN A 18 -1.25 3.10 -8.85
N ASP A 19 -0.12 3.55 -9.38
CA ASP A 19 0.43 3.02 -10.63
C ASP A 19 1.11 1.64 -10.36
N PRO A 20 0.58 0.53 -10.91
CA PRO A 20 1.13 -0.81 -10.69
C PRO A 20 2.34 -1.13 -11.58
N THR A 21 2.74 -0.23 -12.49
CA THR A 21 3.73 -0.52 -13.54
C THR A 21 5.05 -1.04 -12.97
N LEU A 22 5.55 -0.45 -11.87
CA LEU A 22 6.79 -0.89 -11.23
C LEU A 22 6.67 -2.32 -10.70
N PHE A 23 5.56 -2.65 -10.03
CA PHE A 23 5.34 -3.98 -9.47
C PHE A 23 5.22 -5.04 -10.57
N GLN A 24 4.49 -4.72 -11.65
CA GLN A 24 4.38 -5.59 -12.82
C GLN A 24 5.73 -5.81 -13.50
N THR A 25 6.52 -4.75 -13.66
CA THR A 25 7.86 -4.83 -14.27
C THR A 25 8.81 -5.70 -13.44
N LEU A 26 8.70 -5.63 -12.11
CA LEU A 26 9.48 -6.47 -11.19
C LEU A 26 8.95 -7.92 -11.10
N GLY A 27 7.76 -8.21 -11.64
CA GLY A 27 7.15 -9.54 -11.62
C GLY A 27 6.40 -9.89 -10.34
N LEU A 28 5.99 -8.90 -9.54
CA LEU A 28 5.20 -9.13 -8.34
C LEU A 28 3.81 -9.65 -8.71
N GLU A 29 3.35 -10.66 -7.98
CA GLU A 29 1.95 -11.08 -7.97
C GLU A 29 1.09 -10.04 -7.24
N LEU A 30 0.02 -9.60 -7.91
CA LEU A 30 -0.91 -8.57 -7.45
C LEU A 30 -2.30 -9.17 -7.25
N GLU A 31 -3.02 -8.71 -6.23
CA GLU A 31 -4.29 -9.27 -5.78
C GLU A 31 -5.41 -8.23 -5.75
N GLY A 32 -6.61 -8.69 -6.10
CA GLY A 32 -7.84 -7.91 -5.98
C GLY A 32 -7.94 -6.72 -6.94
N PRO A 33 -9.05 -5.95 -6.84
CA PRO A 33 -9.33 -4.83 -7.74
C PRO A 33 -8.39 -3.64 -7.54
N GLY A 34 -7.77 -3.51 -6.36
CA GLY A 34 -6.80 -2.46 -6.05
C GLY A 34 -5.37 -2.77 -6.53
N LEU A 35 -5.11 -3.96 -7.07
CA LEU A 35 -3.77 -4.42 -7.47
C LEU A 35 -2.76 -4.35 -6.31
N ARG A 36 -3.18 -4.83 -5.14
CA ARG A 36 -2.32 -4.93 -3.94
C ARG A 36 -1.23 -5.97 -4.17
N PRO A 37 0.06 -5.70 -3.89
CA PRO A 37 1.09 -6.73 -3.98
C PRO A 37 0.84 -7.82 -2.93
N ARG A 38 0.99 -9.09 -3.30
CA ARG A 38 0.99 -10.20 -2.36
C ARG A 38 2.31 -10.21 -1.59
N LEU A 39 2.23 -10.10 -0.27
CA LEU A 39 3.38 -10.03 0.63
C LEU A 39 3.24 -11.08 1.73
N ASP A 40 4.38 -11.57 2.24
CA ASP A 40 4.45 -12.20 3.56
C ASP A 40 4.24 -11.11 4.62
N GLU A 41 3.18 -11.18 5.41
CA GLU A 41 2.86 -10.12 6.38
C GLU A 41 3.85 -10.05 7.56
N ALA A 42 4.64 -11.09 7.80
CA ALA A 42 5.63 -11.13 8.88
C ALA A 42 6.98 -10.51 8.46
N THR A 43 7.34 -10.56 7.18
CA THR A 43 8.63 -10.06 6.66
C THR A 43 8.48 -8.86 5.71
N MET A 44 7.28 -8.68 5.16
CA MET A 44 6.94 -7.78 4.06
C MET A 44 7.65 -8.12 2.74
N GLU A 45 8.22 -9.33 2.62
CA GLU A 45 8.78 -9.81 1.37
C GLU A 45 7.67 -10.11 0.36
N SER A 46 7.88 -9.72 -0.89
CA SER A 46 6.92 -9.96 -1.96
C SER A 46 7.02 -11.40 -2.50
N SER A 47 6.19 -11.71 -3.49
CA SER A 47 6.32 -12.93 -4.30
C SER A 47 7.66 -13.05 -5.03
N VAL A 48 8.40 -11.96 -5.19
CA VAL A 48 9.75 -11.94 -5.76
C VAL A 48 10.78 -11.90 -4.63
N PRO A 49 11.63 -12.94 -4.47
CA PRO A 49 12.63 -12.99 -3.41
C PRO A 49 13.58 -11.80 -3.43
N GLY A 50 13.86 -11.24 -2.25
CA GLY A 50 14.71 -10.06 -2.08
C GLY A 50 14.03 -8.72 -2.41
N VAL A 51 12.77 -8.72 -2.82
CA VAL A 51 11.98 -7.50 -3.04
C VAL A 51 10.96 -7.32 -1.92
N TYR A 52 10.99 -6.17 -1.26
CA TYR A 52 10.15 -5.82 -0.13
C TYR A 52 9.32 -4.58 -0.42
N VAL A 53 8.13 -4.49 0.17
CA VAL A 53 7.24 -3.34 0.00
C VAL A 53 6.86 -2.79 1.39
N ALA A 54 6.92 -1.47 1.55
CA ALA A 54 6.58 -0.77 2.78
C ALA A 54 5.72 0.46 2.50
N GLY A 55 5.17 1.06 3.56
CA GLY A 55 4.29 2.21 3.43
C GLY A 55 2.93 1.90 2.79
N THR A 56 2.30 2.94 2.25
CA THR A 56 1.00 2.87 1.57
C THR A 56 1.02 2.02 0.31
N ALA A 57 2.20 1.81 -0.30
CA ALA A 57 2.39 0.99 -1.49
C ALA A 57 1.97 -0.49 -1.29
N VAL A 58 1.94 -0.95 -0.04
CA VAL A 58 1.44 -2.27 0.36
C VAL A 58 -0.05 -2.44 0.05
N ALA A 59 -0.82 -1.35 -0.03
CA ALA A 59 -2.27 -1.40 -0.15
C ALA A 59 -2.76 -1.58 -1.59
N GLY A 60 -1.92 -1.31 -2.60
CA GLY A 60 -2.43 -1.00 -3.93
C GLY A 60 -3.25 0.29 -3.93
N THR A 61 -4.15 0.42 -4.89
CA THR A 61 -5.19 1.45 -4.84
C THR A 61 -6.19 1.13 -3.72
N GLN A 62 -6.35 2.04 -2.76
CA GLN A 62 -7.23 1.87 -1.59
C GLN A 62 -8.69 2.13 -1.94
N LEU A 63 -9.39 1.09 -2.41
CA LEU A 63 -10.81 1.15 -2.76
C LEU A 63 -11.67 0.95 -1.50
N GLY A 64 -12.54 1.91 -1.17
CA GLY A 64 -13.49 1.81 -0.05
C GLY A 64 -12.96 2.28 1.32
N GLY A 65 -11.81 2.97 1.36
CA GLY A 65 -11.27 3.60 2.57
C GLY A 65 -9.75 3.48 2.70
N VAL A 66 -9.11 4.47 3.32
CA VAL A 66 -7.65 4.53 3.50
C VAL A 66 -7.27 3.85 4.82
N LYS A 67 -6.75 2.63 4.74
CA LYS A 67 -6.34 1.83 5.92
C LYS A 67 -4.83 1.87 6.20
N HIS A 68 -4.06 2.02 5.13
CA HIS A 68 -2.61 2.20 5.18
C HIS A 68 -2.33 3.69 5.06
N PHE A 69 -1.76 4.25 6.12
CA PHE A 69 -1.27 5.60 6.21
C PHE A 69 -0.02 5.58 7.11
N ILE A 70 0.54 6.74 7.40
CA ILE A 70 1.87 6.85 8.03
C ILE A 70 1.92 6.02 9.32
N GLU A 71 1.01 6.25 10.25
CA GLU A 71 0.95 5.60 11.56
C GLU A 71 0.83 4.06 11.46
N THR A 72 -0.01 3.54 10.56
CA THR A 72 -0.24 2.10 10.43
C THR A 72 0.84 1.36 9.65
N SER A 73 1.73 2.08 8.96
CA SER A 73 2.71 1.47 8.04
C SER A 73 4.15 1.43 8.56
N HIS A 74 4.48 2.10 9.67
CA HIS A 74 5.85 2.10 10.23
C HIS A 74 6.35 0.69 10.56
N VAL A 75 5.44 -0.18 10.99
CA VAL A 75 5.75 -1.57 11.36
C VAL A 75 6.39 -2.37 10.23
N HIS A 76 6.14 -2.00 8.96
CA HIS A 76 6.71 -2.68 7.82
C HIS A 76 8.25 -2.63 7.85
N VAL A 77 8.83 -1.51 8.29
CA VAL A 77 10.29 -1.32 8.30
C VAL A 77 10.96 -2.26 9.30
N GLU A 78 10.40 -2.40 10.51
CA GLU A 78 10.96 -3.31 11.52
C GLU A 78 10.98 -4.76 11.02
N ARG A 79 9.91 -5.18 10.35
CA ARG A 79 9.79 -6.51 9.75
C ARG A 79 10.82 -6.78 8.66
N ILE A 80 10.98 -5.83 7.74
CA ILE A 80 11.97 -5.92 6.65
C ILE A 80 13.37 -6.02 7.22
N VAL A 81 13.72 -5.12 8.16
CA VAL A 81 15.06 -5.09 8.75
C VAL A 81 15.35 -6.38 9.53
N ALA A 82 14.39 -6.88 10.31
CA ALA A 82 14.54 -8.13 11.04
C ALA A 82 14.79 -9.30 10.09
N HIS A 83 14.00 -9.41 9.02
CA HIS A 83 14.14 -10.47 8.03
C HIS A 83 15.52 -10.42 7.35
N LEU A 84 15.95 -9.23 6.91
CA LEU A 84 17.28 -9.03 6.31
C LEU A 84 18.43 -9.35 7.28
N ALA A 85 18.24 -9.11 8.57
CA ALA A 85 19.20 -9.43 9.62
C ALA A 85 19.18 -10.91 10.06
N GLY A 86 18.29 -11.74 9.49
CA GLY A 86 18.20 -13.17 9.78
C GLY A 86 17.50 -13.49 11.11
N HIS A 87 16.66 -12.60 11.63
CA HIS A 87 15.85 -12.85 12.82
C HIS A 87 14.39 -12.44 12.64
N ARG A 88 13.52 -12.79 13.59
CA ARG A 88 12.11 -12.37 13.54
C ARG A 88 11.93 -10.97 14.11
N SER A 89 10.97 -10.21 13.58
CA SER A 89 10.53 -8.95 14.18
C SER A 89 9.73 -9.22 15.46
N ALA A 90 9.82 -8.28 16.40
CA ALA A 90 9.05 -8.32 17.65
C ALA A 90 7.71 -7.59 17.53
N ALA A 91 7.51 -6.82 16.46
CA ALA A 91 6.28 -6.08 16.23
C ALA A 91 5.05 -6.98 16.14
N ALA A 92 4.00 -6.57 16.85
CA ALA A 92 2.69 -7.19 16.77
C ALA A 92 2.12 -7.11 15.34
N ALA A 93 1.20 -8.01 15.00
CA ALA A 93 0.43 -7.93 13.76
C ALA A 93 -0.27 -6.56 13.67
N PRO A 94 -0.30 -5.91 12.50
CA PRO A 94 -0.89 -4.58 12.38
C PRO A 94 -2.41 -4.72 12.51
N THR A 95 -3.02 -3.98 13.42
CA THR A 95 -4.46 -3.71 13.35
C THR A 95 -4.64 -2.49 12.46
N TYR A 96 -4.99 -2.71 11.19
CA TYR A 96 -5.33 -1.64 10.24
C TYR A 96 -6.75 -1.11 10.48
N GLU A 97 -7.11 -0.91 11.74
CA GLU A 97 -8.36 -0.32 12.15
C GLU A 97 -8.28 1.18 11.92
N LEU A 98 -9.31 1.74 11.30
CA LEU A 98 -9.49 3.19 11.22
C LEU A 98 -9.75 3.67 12.64
N PRO A 99 -8.94 4.58 13.22
CA PRO A 99 -9.42 5.37 14.34
C PRO A 99 -10.72 6.03 13.90
N GLU A 100 -11.77 5.92 14.70
CA GLU A 100 -13.08 6.49 14.41
C GLU A 100 -12.93 7.91 13.83
N SER A 101 -13.28 8.07 12.56
CA SER A 101 -13.41 9.35 11.87
C SER A 101 -14.86 9.62 11.58
#